data_AF-A0A8X6M689-F1
#
_entry.id   AF-A0A8X6M689-F1
#
_cell.length_a   1.000
_cell.length_b   1.000
_cell.length_c   1.000
_cell.angle_alpha   90.00
_cell.angle_beta   90.00
_cell.angle_gamma   90.00
#
_symmetry.space_group_name_H-M   'P 1'
#
loop_
_entity.id
_entity.type
_entity.pdbx_description
1 polymer ?
#
loop_
_entity_poly.entity_id
_entity_poly.type
_entity_poly.pdbx_seq_one_letter_code
_entity_poly.pdbx_strand_id
1 'polypeptide(L)' 'MQEQKPKTERNKPEVIERISDSFLRSPSKSTQRAGAELAVPYTTAWRVLRKPLQFKPYRYQMVQALKPTDKPLRKNF' A
#
# COMPACT_ATOMS: atom_id res chain seq x y z
N MET A 1 7.88 26.70 20.55
CA MET A 1 7.54 25.41 21.22
C MET A 1 7.80 24.30 20.22
N GLN A 2 8.81 23.45 20.44
CA GLN A 2 9.03 22.29 19.57
C GLN A 2 8.15 21.16 20.08
N GLU A 3 7.04 20.89 19.39
CA GLU A 3 6.24 19.68 19.64
C GLU A 3 7.11 18.46 19.33
N GLN A 4 7.54 17.77 20.37
CA GLN A 4 8.19 16.47 20.22
C GLN A 4 7.17 15.50 19.64
N LYS A 5 7.24 15.24 18.33
CA LYS A 5 6.41 14.22 17.68
C LYS A 5 6.68 12.88 18.35
N PRO A 6 5.71 12.29 19.08
CA PRO A 6 5.97 11.06 19.79
C PRO A 6 6.24 9.94 18.80
N LYS A 7 7.28 9.16 19.07
CA LYS A 7 7.81 8.05 18.25
C LYS A 7 6.78 6.93 17.97
N THR A 8 5.56 7.04 18.51
CA THR A 8 4.57 5.96 18.70
C THR A 8 3.16 6.32 18.24
N GLU A 9 2.89 7.47 17.60
CA GLU A 9 1.53 7.78 17.13
C GLU A 9 1.03 6.86 16.01
N ARG A 10 1.96 6.37 15.18
CA ARG A 10 1.67 5.51 14.04
C ARG A 10 1.15 4.11 14.38
N ASN A 11 1.43 3.62 15.59
CA ASN A 11 0.99 2.31 16.05
C ASN A 11 -0.29 2.41 16.90
N LYS A 12 -0.85 3.62 17.04
CA LYS A 12 -2.15 3.78 17.69
C LYS A 12 -3.20 3.01 16.87
N PRO A 13 -4.01 2.16 17.50
CA PRO A 13 -5.01 1.35 16.80
C PRO A 13 -5.98 2.23 16.00
N GLU A 14 -6.36 3.39 16.55
CA GLU A 14 -7.22 4.38 15.89
C GLU A 14 -6.67 4.86 14.53
N VAL A 15 -5.35 5.08 14.43
CA VAL A 15 -4.72 5.52 13.17
C VAL A 15 -4.69 4.37 12.17
N ILE A 16 -4.47 3.15 12.65
CA ILE A 16 -4.45 1.92 11.83
C ILE A 16 -5.84 1.67 11.24
N GLU A 17 -6.91 1.79 12.04
CA GLU A 17 -8.30 1.62 11.60
C GLU A 17 -8.69 2.67 10.56
N ARG A 18 -8.41 3.95 10.81
CA ARG A 18 -8.70 5.04 9.85
C ARG A 18 -8.02 4.83 8.50
N ILE A 19 -6.76 4.39 8.51
CA ILE A 19 -6.04 4.05 7.28
C ILE A 19 -6.68 2.83 6.63
N SER A 20 -6.98 1.78 7.41
CA SER A 20 -7.64 0.56 6.91
C SER A 20 -8.95 0.89 6.19
N ASP A 21 -9.85 1.64 6.81
CA ASP A 21 -11.16 1.99 6.24
C ASP A 21 -11.03 2.78 4.92
N SER A 22 -10.08 3.72 4.86
CA SER A 22 -9.80 4.50 3.66
C SER A 22 -9.35 3.62 2.49
N PHE A 23 -8.46 2.65 2.75
CA PHE A 23 -7.94 1.74 1.72
C PHE A 23 -8.88 0.57 1.42
N LEU A 24 -9.77 0.18 2.34
CA LEU A 24 -10.87 -0.74 2.04
C LEU A 24 -11.87 -0.10 1.07
N ARG A 25 -12.18 1.20 1.27
CA ARG A 25 -13.06 1.96 0.37
C ARG A 25 -12.42 2.19 -1.01
N SER A 26 -11.11 2.43 -1.06
CA SER A 26 -10.39 2.64 -2.32
C SER A 26 -8.97 2.04 -2.26
N PRO A 27 -8.82 0.76 -2.67
CA PRO A 27 -7.52 0.08 -2.61
C PRO A 27 -6.44 0.69 -3.49
N SER A 28 -6.85 1.33 -4.60
CA SER A 28 -5.96 1.92 -5.61
C SER A 28 -5.46 3.33 -5.25
N LYS A 29 -5.87 3.86 -4.09
CA LYS A 29 -5.61 5.25 -3.71
C LYS A 29 -4.13 5.49 -3.41
N SER A 30 -3.62 6.67 -3.77
CA SER A 30 -2.25 7.06 -3.43
C SER A 30 -2.09 7.26 -1.93
N THR A 31 -0.96 6.78 -1.38
CA THR A 31 -0.59 6.98 0.02
C THR A 31 -0.43 8.45 0.39
N GLN A 32 0.00 9.28 -0.56
CA GLN A 32 0.14 10.72 -0.34
C GLN A 32 -1.22 11.40 -0.23
N ARG A 33 -2.18 10.98 -1.07
CA ARG A 33 -3.56 11.44 -1.00
C ARG A 33 -4.25 10.98 0.28
N ALA A 34 -4.08 9.72 0.65
CA ALA A 34 -4.60 9.19 1.91
C ALA A 34 -4.03 9.93 3.13
N GLY A 35 -2.73 10.25 3.12
CA GLY A 35 -2.10 11.05 4.17
C GLY A 35 -2.67 12.47 4.28
N ALA A 36 -2.88 13.14 3.14
CA ALA A 36 -3.48 14.48 3.11
C ALA A 36 -4.92 14.48 3.67
N GLU A 37 -5.74 13.49 3.30
CA GLU A 37 -7.13 13.39 3.78
C GLU A 37 -7.24 13.00 5.26
N LEU A 38 -6.35 12.14 5.74
CA LEU A 38 -6.35 11.66 7.13
C LEU A 38 -5.53 12.55 8.08
N ALA A 39 -4.92 13.62 7.57
CA ALA A 39 -3.95 14.47 8.27
C ALA A 39 -2.77 13.67 8.89
N VAL A 40 -2.37 12.59 8.21
CA VAL A 40 -1.28 11.69 8.62
C VAL A 40 -0.11 11.84 7.64
N PRO A 41 1.16 11.85 8.09
CA PRO A 41 2.30 11.82 7.17
C PRO A 41 2.23 10.60 6.24
N TYR A 42 2.48 10.81 4.94
CA TYR A 42 2.40 9.73 3.94
C TYR A 42 3.32 8.53 4.28
N THR A 43 4.46 8.78 4.92
CA THR A 43 5.41 7.74 5.37
C THR A 43 4.81 6.85 6.46
N THR A 44 3.96 7.41 7.32
CA THR A 44 3.20 6.66 8.33
C THR A 44 2.16 5.78 7.65
N ALA A 45 1.36 6.33 6.73
CA ALA A 45 0.39 5.55 5.98
C ALA A 45 1.05 4.40 5.20
N TRP A 46 2.20 4.64 4.56
CA TRP A 46 2.95 3.59 3.86
C TRP A 46 3.47 2.50 4.80
N ARG A 47 4.00 2.87 5.98
CA ARG A 47 4.46 1.90 6.98
C ARG A 47 3.32 1.08 7.55
N VAL A 48 2.18 1.71 7.82
CA VAL A 48 0.95 1.07 8.34
C VAL A 48 0.42 0.05 7.32
N LEU A 49 0.35 0.41 6.04
CA LEU A 49 -0.01 -0.54 4.99
C LEU A 49 0.95 -1.74 4.94
N ARG A 50 2.26 -1.51 5.01
CA ARG A 50 3.28 -2.58 4.82
C ARG A 50 3.49 -3.48 6.03
N LYS A 51 3.34 -2.98 7.27
CA LYS A 51 3.72 -3.70 8.51
C LYS A 51 2.49 -4.25 9.26
N PRO A 52 1.62 -3.41 9.87
CA PRO A 52 0.45 -3.91 10.59
C PRO A 52 -0.64 -4.48 9.67
N LEU A 53 -1.03 -3.80 8.59
CA LEU A 53 -2.11 -4.31 7.71
C LEU A 53 -1.61 -5.38 6.74
N GLN A 54 -0.30 -5.46 6.50
CA GLN A 54 0.32 -6.31 5.47
C GLN A 54 -0.34 -6.21 4.09
N PHE A 55 -0.93 -5.05 3.79
CA PHE A 55 -1.57 -4.75 2.52
C PHE A 55 -0.47 -4.67 1.46
N LYS A 56 -0.47 -5.61 0.53
CA LYS A 56 0.49 -5.68 -0.58
C LYS A 56 -0.17 -5.00 -1.79
N PRO A 57 0.16 -3.74 -2.12
CA PRO A 57 -0.53 -3.00 -3.18
C PRO A 57 -0.29 -3.55 -4.59
N TYR A 58 0.58 -4.56 -4.74
CA TYR A 58 0.88 -5.19 -6.01
C TYR A 58 0.16 -6.53 -6.12
N ARG A 59 -0.97 -6.54 -6.84
CA ARG A 59 -1.46 -7.77 -7.47
C ARG A 59 -0.53 -8.02 -8.66
N TYR A 60 0.25 -9.09 -8.63
CA TYR A 60 0.98 -9.55 -9.82
C TYR A 60 -0.05 -9.92 -10.89
N GLN A 61 -0.34 -8.99 -11.79
CA GLN A 61 -1.19 -9.25 -12.93
C GLN A 61 -0.29 -9.80 -14.03
N MET A 62 -0.48 -11.07 -14.38
CA MET A 62 0.18 -11.66 -15.54
C MET A 62 -0.45 -11.00 -16.78
N VAL A 63 0.20 -9.93 -17.27
CA VAL A 63 -0.33 -9.12 -18.40
C VAL A 63 -0.31 -9.91 -19.71
N GLN A 64 0.56 -10.92 -19.80
CA GLN A 64 0.61 -11.86 -20.91
C GLN A 64 0.11 -13.23 -20.46
N ALA A 65 -1.07 -13.62 -20.92
CA ALA A 65 -1.53 -14.98 -20.72
C ALA A 65 -0.54 -15.95 -21.38
N LEU A 66 0.05 -16.85 -20.60
CA LEU A 66 0.97 -17.85 -21.12
C LEU A 66 0.21 -18.81 -22.03
N LYS A 67 0.46 -18.77 -23.33
CA LYS A 67 -0.10 -19.72 -24.29
C LYS A 67 0.79 -20.97 -24.30
N PRO A 68 0.21 -22.17 -24.54
CA PRO A 68 1.00 -23.40 -24.68
C PRO A 68 2.11 -23.29 -25.74
N THR A 69 1.90 -22.44 -26.75
CA THR A 69 2.82 -22.15 -27.85
C THR A 69 3.99 -21.24 -27.47
N ASP A 70 3.94 -20.51 -26.36
CA ASP A 70 4.98 -19.53 -26.04
C ASP A 70 6.30 -20.22 -25.63
N LYS A 71 6.21 -21.41 -25.03
CA LYS A 71 7.38 -22.21 -24.63
C LYS A 71 8.27 -22.62 -25.81
N PRO A 72 7.73 -23.19 -26.92
CA PRO A 72 8.55 -23.48 -28.10
C PRO A 72 9.02 -22.22 -28.84
N LEU A 73 8.21 -21.15 -28.93
CA LEU A 73 8.59 -19.91 -29.62
C LEU A 73 9.77 -19.18 -28.95
N ARG A 74 9.97 -19.36 -27.64
CA ARG A 74 11.10 -18.78 -26.90
C ARG A 74 12.48 -19.21 -27.42
N LYS A 75 12.57 -20.37 -28.10
CA LYS A 75 13.84 -20.88 -28.64
C LYS A 75 14.23 -20.27 -30.00
N ASN A 76 13.35 -19.47 -30.60
CA ASN A 76 13.53 -18.91 -31.94
C ASN A 76 13.94 -17.41 -31.93
N PHE A 77 14.21 -16.85 -30.76
CA PHE A 77 14.82 -15.53 -30.54
C PHE A 77 16.25 -15.70 -30.05
#